data_AF-A0A1H1PPC6-F1
#
_entry.id   AF-A0A1H1PPC6-F1
#
_cell.length_a   1.000
_cell.length_b   1.000
_cell.length_c   1.000
_cell.angle_alpha   90.00
_cell.angle_beta   90.00
_cell.angle_gamma   90.00
#
_symmetry.space_group_name_H-M   'P 1'
#
loop_
_entity.id
_entity.type
_entity.pdbx_description
1 polymer ?
#
loop_
_entity_poly.entity_id
_entity_poly.type
_entity_poly.pdbx_seq_one_letter_code
_entity_poly.pdbx_strand_id
1 'polypeptide(L)' 'MTKRNLAEQILETVYNSENKQEGIDGIISLLDVLEPKNKERFSEWGYPEDKSTPEKCWD' A
#
# COMPACT_ATOMS: atom_id res chain seq x y z
N MET A 1 12.49 -1.58 -6.64
CA MET A 1 12.60 -1.34 -5.19
C MET A 1 12.68 -2.69 -4.47
N THR A 2 13.54 -2.85 -3.46
CA THR A 2 13.55 -4.09 -2.66
C THR A 2 12.55 -3.99 -1.52
N LYS A 3 12.13 -5.13 -0.94
CA LYS A 3 11.24 -5.15 0.23
C LYS A 3 11.83 -4.42 1.45
N ARG A 4 13.15 -4.47 1.62
CA ARG A 4 13.86 -3.80 2.71
C ARG A 4 13.82 -2.28 2.53
N ASN A 5 14.12 -1.79 1.32
CA ASN A 5 14.10 -0.36 1.03
C ASN A 5 12.69 0.24 1.22
N LEU A 6 11.64 -0.47 0.79
CA LEU A 6 10.26 -0.03 1.02
C LEU A 6 9.94 0.03 2.52
N ALA A 7 10.35 -0.98 3.29
CA ALA A 7 10.12 -1.00 4.74
C ALA A 7 10.84 0.14 5.46
N GLU A 8 12.06 0.48 5.04
CA GLU A 8 12.82 1.64 5.54
C GLU A 8 12.08 2.95 5.22
N GLN A 9 11.57 3.11 4.00
CA GLN A 9 10.80 4.30 3.60
C GLN A 9 9.47 4.44 4.35
N ILE A 10 8.76 3.33 4.57
CA ILE A 10 7.53 3.32 5.39
C ILE A 10 7.85 3.76 6.82
N LEU A 11 8.93 3.23 7.40
CA LEU A 11 9.34 3.56 8.77
C LEU A 11 9.73 5.04 8.90
N GLU A 12 10.52 5.55 7.97
CA GLU A 12 10.91 6.97 7.92
C GLU A 12 9.68 7.88 7.75
N THR A 13 8.74 7.50 6.89
CA THR A 13 7.49 8.25 6.69
C THR A 13 6.69 8.35 7.99
N VAL A 14 6.53 7.24 8.71
CA VAL A 14 5.85 7.21 10.02
C VAL A 14 6.56 8.09 11.05
N TYR A 15 7.89 8.03 11.13
CA TYR A 15 8.65 8.83 12.10
C TYR A 15 8.67 10.33 11.81
N ASN A 16 8.57 10.71 10.53
CA ASN A 16 8.60 12.10 10.12
C ASN A 16 7.22 12.75 10.04
N SER A 17 6.14 11.99 10.20
CA SER A 17 4.76 12.53 10.15
C SER A 17 4.42 13.28 11.44
N GLU A 18 3.79 14.45 11.31
CA GLU A 18 3.37 15.25 12.46
C GLU A 18 2.10 14.69 13.12
N ASN A 19 1.29 13.95 12.35
CA ASN A 19 0.06 13.36 12.83
C ASN A 19 -0.28 12.03 12.12
N LYS A 20 -1.26 11.32 12.67
CA LYS A 20 -1.69 10.01 12.16
C LYS A 20 -2.19 10.05 10.72
N GLN A 21 -2.91 11.10 10.33
CA GLN A 21 -3.49 11.20 8.99
C GLN A 21 -2.40 11.35 7.95
N GLU A 22 -1.45 12.27 8.19
CA GLU A 22 -0.29 12.47 7.33
C GLU A 22 0.54 11.19 7.15
N GLY A 23 0.76 10.43 8.23
CA GLY A 23 1.46 9.15 8.15
C GLY A 23 0.72 8.10 7.34
N ILE A 24 -0.62 8.05 7.43
CA ILE A 24 -1.43 7.14 6.61
C ILE A 24 -1.35 7.54 5.13
N ASP A 25 -1.50 8.83 4.81
CA ASP A 25 -1.47 9.33 3.43
C ASP A 25 -0.10 9.09 2.77
N GLY A 26 0.99 9.26 3.53
CA GLY A 26 2.34 8.95 3.08
C GLY A 26 2.57 7.46 2.84
N ILE A 27 2.09 6.58 3.73
CA ILE A 27 2.17 5.13 3.53
C ILE A 27 1.37 4.71 2.29
N ILE A 28 0.16 5.23 2.10
CA ILE A 28 -0.66 4.92 0.91
C ILE A 28 0.11 5.29 -0.36
N SER A 29 0.69 6.48 -0.42
CA SER A 29 1.49 6.94 -1.57
C SER A 29 2.68 6.00 -1.89
N LEU A 30 3.31 5.42 -0.86
CA LEU A 30 4.38 4.42 -1.02
C LEU A 30 3.88 3.03 -1.43
N LEU A 31 2.63 2.70 -1.11
CA LEU A 31 2.01 1.44 -1.51
C LEU A 31 1.42 1.52 -2.92
N ASP A 32 0.95 2.69 -3.35
CA ASP A 32 0.40 2.93 -4.69
C ASP A 32 1.42 2.67 -5.80
N VAL A 33 2.73 2.81 -5.52
CA VAL A 33 3.81 2.46 -6.46
C VAL A 33 4.08 0.95 -6.55
N LEU A 34 3.35 0.11 -5.80
CA LEU A 34 3.48 -1.34 -5.85
C LEU A 34 2.40 -1.96 -6.71
N GLU A 35 2.81 -2.48 -7.87
CA GLU A 35 1.91 -3.29 -8.68
C GLU A 35 1.69 -4.68 -8.05
N PRO A 36 0.43 -5.12 -7.89
CA PRO A 36 0.16 -6.47 -7.42
C PRO A 36 0.61 -7.50 -8.45
N LYS A 37 1.55 -8.38 -8.06
CA LYS A 37 2.11 -9.45 -8.92
C LYS A 37 1.05 -10.37 -9.54
N ASN A 38 -0.11 -10.51 -8.90
CA ASN A 38 -1.26 -11.25 -9.43
C ASN A 38 -2.53 -10.49 -9.00
N LYS A 39 -3.12 -9.73 -9.93
CA LYS A 39 -4.33 -8.92 -9.73
C LYS A 39 -5.53 -9.77 -9.29
N GLU A 40 -5.67 -10.97 -9.85
CA GLU A 40 -6.76 -11.90 -9.55
C GLU A 40 -6.73 -12.31 -8.07
N ARG A 41 -5.59 -12.80 -7.59
CA ARG A 41 -5.41 -13.20 -6.18
C ARG A 41 -5.40 -12.01 -5.23
N PHE A 42 -4.92 -10.86 -5.67
CA PHE A 42 -4.94 -9.63 -4.87
C PHE A 42 -6.35 -9.09 -4.68
N SER A 43 -7.22 -9.19 -5.70
CA SER A 43 -8.64 -8.81 -5.60
C SER A 43 -9.40 -9.59 -4.53
N GLU A 44 -8.93 -10.79 -4.19
CA GLU A 44 -9.53 -11.63 -3.14
C GLU A 44 -9.09 -11.25 -1.71
N TRP A 45 -8.08 -10.38 -1.56
CA TRP A 45 -7.56 -9.94 -0.25
C TRP A 45 -8.42 -8.82 0.36
N GLY A 46 -8.45 -8.74 1.70
CA GLY A 46 -9.27 -7.80 2.46
C GLY A 46 -10.49 -8.45 3.12
N TYR A 47 -11.22 -7.67 3.93
CA TYR A 47 -12.52 -8.09 4.44
C TYR A 47 -13.53 -8.20 3.28
N PRO A 48 -14.52 -9.11 3.33
CA PRO A 48 -15.47 -9.33 2.23
C PRO A 48 -16.08 -8.06 1.62
N GLU A 49 -16.36 -7.06 2.46
CA GLU A 49 -16.89 -5.74 2.11
C GLU A 49 -15.89 -4.81 1.42
N ASP A 50 -14.58 -5.04 1.60
CA ASP A 50 -13.48 -4.20 1.11
C ASP A 50 -12.67 -4.88 -0.01
N LYS A 51 -13.10 -6.06 -0.47
CA LYS A 51 -12.44 -6.77 -1.57
C LYS A 51 -12.46 -5.93 -2.85
N SER A 52 -11.28 -5.77 -3.45
CA SER A 52 -11.16 -5.10 -4.75
C SER A 52 -11.67 -6.03 -5.86
N THR A 53 -11.83 -5.52 -7.08
CA THR A 53 -12.02 -6.36 -8.27
C THR A 53 -10.73 -6.35 -9.10
N PRO A 54 -10.47 -7.36 -9.96
CA PRO A 54 -9.26 -7.38 -10.79
C PRO A 54 -9.07 -6.09 -11.59
N GLU A 55 -10.17 -5.46 -12.04
CA GLU A 55 -10.17 -4.20 -12.80
C GLU A 55 -9.90 -2.96 -11.94
N LYS A 56 -10.05 -3.08 -10.61
CA LYS A 56 -9.77 -2.02 -9.62
C LYS A 56 -8.40 -2.19 -8.95
N CYS A 57 -7.64 -3.23 -9.31
CA CYS A 57 -6.26 -3.39 -8.86
C CYS A 57 -5.37 -2.38 -9.59
N TRP A 58 -4.38 -1.81 -8.88
CA TRP A 58 -3.43 -0.86 -9.48
C TRP A 58 -2.76 -1.44 -10.73
N ASP A 59 -2.50 -0.56 -11.71
CA ASP A 59 -2.07 -0.96 -13.04
C ASP A 59 -0.64 -1.46 -13.08
#